data_AF-A6ERK9-F1
#
_entry.id   AF-A6ERK9-F1
#
_cell.length_a   1.000
_cell.length_b   1.000
_cell.length_c   1.000
_cell.angle_alpha   90.00
_cell.angle_beta   90.00
_cell.angle_gamma   90.00
#
_symmetry.space_group_name_H-M   'P 1'
#
loop_
_entity.id
_entity.type
_entity.pdbx_description
1 polymer ?
#
loop_
_entity_poly.entity_id
_entity_poly.type
_entity_poly.pdbx_seq_one_letter_code
_entity_poly.pdbx_strand_id
1 'polypeptide(L)'
;MVLKAQQIDVSHYYQLHNLHQGPAMVLASRDVSASVKMTQNTHFENKLWVLESAGNGYYFLKNEALGSEGYLHVLKDNYDHLFCSEKKEQSNYKWKFEEADLGLKFSNKYFGDKIVLDCDPERTGENIFFVENSLAWGQYWFLVKTLKLPFAISSIRVYDLSNNLILDEYVFSASSAIMTALETKGSVTLNKSLTSEISLEGPYTVVIEYIKNDTLHVKKFYSGNTLTVADF
;
A
#
# COMPACT_ATOMS: atom_id res chain seq x y z
N MET A 1 1.99 -1.58 12.84
CA MET A 1 1.63 -2.83 13.54
C MET A 1 1.23 -3.82 12.47
N VAL A 2 1.95 -4.92 12.31
CA VAL A 2 1.62 -5.96 11.32
C VAL A 2 0.40 -6.72 11.83
N LEU A 3 -0.66 -6.80 11.02
CA LEU A 3 -1.88 -7.52 11.38
C LEU A 3 -1.69 -9.02 11.21
N LYS A 4 -2.18 -9.80 12.18
CA LYS A 4 -2.30 -11.26 12.08
C LYS A 4 -3.51 -11.63 11.22
N ALA A 5 -3.49 -12.80 10.55
CA ALA A 5 -4.56 -13.24 9.64
C ALA A 5 -5.96 -13.27 10.29
N GLN A 6 -6.05 -13.55 11.59
CA GLN A 6 -7.32 -13.56 12.35
C GLN A 6 -7.88 -12.17 12.69
N GLN A 7 -7.17 -11.08 12.37
CA GLN A 7 -7.57 -9.70 12.65
C GLN A 7 -8.11 -8.97 11.41
N ILE A 8 -8.34 -9.69 10.31
CA ILE A 8 -8.95 -9.12 9.11
C ILE A 8 -10.37 -8.68 9.44
N ASP A 9 -10.54 -7.37 9.43
CA ASP A 9 -11.80 -6.67 9.62
C ASP A 9 -12.30 -6.17 8.26
N VAL A 10 -13.37 -6.79 7.76
CA VAL A 10 -13.97 -6.48 6.45
C VAL A 10 -14.63 -5.10 6.38
N SER A 11 -14.74 -4.38 7.50
CA SER A 11 -15.25 -3.01 7.55
C SER A 11 -14.16 -1.95 7.31
N HIS A 12 -12.91 -2.35 7.14
CA HIS A 12 -11.76 -1.44 6.99
C HIS A 12 -11.14 -1.51 5.60
N TYR A 13 -10.43 -0.44 5.25
CA TYR A 13 -9.51 -0.41 4.12
C TYR A 13 -8.14 -0.94 4.52
N TYR A 14 -7.46 -1.54 3.55
CA TYR A 14 -6.12 -2.07 3.71
C TYR A 14 -5.20 -1.58 2.62
N GLN A 15 -3.95 -1.34 3.00
CA GLN A 15 -2.82 -1.37 2.10
C GLN A 15 -2.12 -2.73 2.22
N LEU A 16 -1.69 -3.26 1.09
CA LEU A 16 -0.96 -4.52 1.00
C LEU A 16 0.51 -4.19 0.77
N HIS A 17 1.36 -4.49 1.75
CA HIS A 17 2.79 -4.30 1.67
C HIS A 17 3.51 -5.64 1.56
N ASN A 18 4.72 -5.61 1.04
CA ASN A 18 5.59 -6.77 0.94
C ASN A 18 6.90 -6.52 1.70
N LEU A 19 7.44 -7.55 2.35
CA LEU A 19 8.66 -7.44 3.14
C LEU A 19 9.90 -7.02 2.33
N HIS A 20 10.11 -7.56 1.13
CA HIS A 20 11.23 -7.16 0.25
C HIS A 20 11.13 -5.68 -0.15
N GLN A 21 9.92 -5.27 -0.51
CA GLN A 21 9.64 -3.95 -1.07
C GLN A 21 9.65 -2.86 0.01
N GLY A 22 9.35 -3.22 1.27
CA GLY A 22 9.35 -2.31 2.41
C GLY A 22 8.07 -1.48 2.54
N PRO A 23 7.97 -0.67 3.62
CA PRO A 23 6.73 0.03 3.98
C PRO A 23 6.37 1.17 3.02
N ALA A 24 7.33 1.66 2.24
CA ALA A 24 7.11 2.72 1.26
C ALA A 24 6.52 2.20 -0.06
N MET A 25 6.31 0.89 -0.20
CA MET A 25 5.73 0.26 -1.38
C MET A 25 4.42 -0.45 -1.03
N VAL A 26 3.44 -0.35 -1.91
CA VAL A 26 2.10 -0.92 -1.77
C VAL A 26 1.63 -1.59 -3.06
N LEU A 27 0.81 -2.64 -2.93
CA LEU A 27 0.11 -3.23 -4.06
C LEU A 27 -0.98 -2.27 -4.55
N ALA A 28 -0.97 -1.95 -5.84
CA ALA A 28 -1.92 -1.02 -6.45
C ALA A 28 -2.30 -1.41 -7.88
N SER A 29 -3.47 -0.93 -8.32
CA SER A 29 -3.95 -1.08 -9.69
C SER A 29 -4.17 0.30 -10.30
N ARG A 30 -3.55 0.63 -11.44
CA ARG A 30 -3.78 1.95 -12.05
C ARG A 30 -5.20 2.08 -12.61
N ASP A 31 -5.71 1.01 -13.19
CA ASP A 31 -7.05 0.90 -13.74
C ASP A 31 -7.39 -0.60 -13.91
N VAL A 32 -8.52 -0.90 -14.53
CA VAL A 32 -9.00 -2.29 -14.76
C VAL A 32 -8.25 -3.00 -15.90
N SER A 33 -7.56 -2.26 -16.76
CA SER A 33 -6.80 -2.78 -17.90
C SER A 33 -5.31 -2.98 -17.59
N ALA A 34 -4.82 -2.35 -16.51
CA ALA A 34 -3.45 -2.44 -16.06
C ALA A 34 -3.22 -3.68 -15.17
N SER A 35 -2.01 -4.21 -15.24
CA SER A 35 -1.57 -5.18 -14.25
C SER A 35 -1.49 -4.53 -12.87
N VAL A 36 -1.91 -5.29 -11.85
CA VAL A 36 -1.72 -4.91 -10.45
C VAL A 36 -0.27 -5.15 -10.09
N LYS A 37 0.37 -4.16 -9.47
CA LYS A 37 1.81 -4.17 -9.21
C LYS A 37 2.16 -3.47 -7.91
N MET A 38 3.38 -3.69 -7.44
CA MET A 38 3.92 -2.92 -6.31
C MET A 38 4.24 -1.51 -6.81
N THR A 39 3.97 -0.49 -6.03
CA THR A 39 4.31 0.88 -6.41
C THR A 39 4.57 1.71 -5.17
N GLN A 40 5.25 2.84 -5.36
CA GLN A 40 5.57 3.73 -4.27
C GLN A 40 4.28 4.25 -3.63
N ASN A 41 4.19 4.18 -2.30
CA ASN A 41 3.09 4.69 -1.54
C ASN A 41 3.09 6.21 -1.60
N THR A 42 2.42 6.74 -2.61
CA THR A 42 2.32 8.15 -2.93
C THR A 42 0.84 8.56 -3.04
N HIS A 43 0.60 9.75 -3.56
CA HIS A 43 -0.68 10.43 -3.55
C HIS A 43 -1.62 9.92 -4.67
N PHE A 44 -2.13 8.70 -4.55
CA PHE A 44 -3.19 8.17 -5.44
C PHE A 44 -4.09 7.18 -4.71
N GLU A 45 -5.34 7.04 -5.14
CA GLU A 45 -6.37 6.29 -4.38
C GLU A 45 -6.33 4.77 -4.61
N ASN A 46 -5.80 4.31 -5.74
CA ASN A 46 -5.92 2.93 -6.18
C ASN A 46 -5.01 1.90 -5.47
N LYS A 47 -4.62 2.22 -4.23
CA LYS A 47 -3.85 1.39 -3.30
C LYS A 47 -4.67 0.91 -2.10
N LEU A 48 -5.94 1.34 -2.01
CA LEU A 48 -6.86 0.92 -0.97
C LEU A 48 -7.64 -0.33 -1.40
N TRP A 49 -7.61 -1.34 -0.55
CA TRP A 49 -8.28 -2.62 -0.76
C TRP A 49 -9.30 -2.89 0.33
N VAL A 50 -10.48 -3.34 -0.07
CA VAL A 50 -11.53 -3.86 0.81
C VAL A 50 -11.57 -5.37 0.68
N LEU A 51 -11.69 -6.06 1.81
CA LEU A 51 -11.79 -7.52 1.84
C LEU A 51 -13.24 -7.93 2.06
N GLU A 52 -13.75 -8.81 1.22
CA GLU A 52 -15.08 -9.41 1.37
C GLU A 52 -14.94 -10.92 1.61
N SER A 53 -15.65 -11.47 2.60
CA SER A 53 -15.60 -12.92 2.85
C SER A 53 -16.13 -13.70 1.63
N ALA A 54 -15.36 -14.70 1.19
CA ALA A 54 -15.75 -15.69 0.19
C ALA A 54 -16.06 -17.07 0.81
N GLY A 55 -16.10 -17.14 2.15
CA GLY A 55 -16.29 -18.36 2.93
C GLY A 55 -15.03 -19.22 3.06
N ASN A 56 -15.00 -20.11 4.06
CA ASN A 56 -13.91 -21.08 4.30
C ASN A 56 -12.51 -20.44 4.39
N GLY A 57 -12.40 -19.24 4.99
CA GLY A 57 -11.14 -18.52 5.14
C GLY A 57 -10.63 -17.81 3.88
N TYR A 58 -11.42 -17.80 2.80
CA TYR A 58 -11.10 -17.06 1.58
C TYR A 58 -11.78 -15.70 1.56
N TYR A 59 -11.17 -14.77 0.82
CA TYR A 59 -11.63 -13.41 0.63
C TYR A 59 -11.59 -13.03 -0.85
N PHE A 60 -12.51 -12.18 -1.25
CA PHE A 60 -12.34 -11.33 -2.42
C PHE A 60 -11.61 -10.05 -1.99
N LEU A 61 -10.70 -9.57 -2.83
CA LEU A 61 -10.06 -8.26 -2.64
C LEU A 61 -10.60 -7.32 -3.68
N LYS A 62 -11.15 -6.19 -3.24
CA LYS A 62 -11.72 -5.17 -4.09
C LYS A 62 -10.92 -3.88 -3.96
N ASN A 63 -10.36 -3.40 -5.06
CA ASN A 63 -9.77 -2.08 -5.14
C ASN A 63 -10.86 -1.03 -5.00
N GLU A 64 -10.69 -0.12 -4.04
CA GLU A 64 -11.71 0.86 -3.67
C GLU A 64 -12.05 1.80 -4.83
N ALA A 65 -11.02 2.35 -5.47
CA ALA A 65 -11.16 3.36 -6.53
C ALA A 65 -11.77 2.79 -7.82
N LEU A 66 -11.66 1.48 -8.06
CA LEU A 66 -12.17 0.83 -9.27
C LEU A 66 -13.63 0.33 -9.14
N GLY A 67 -14.25 0.48 -7.97
CA GLY A 67 -15.67 0.17 -7.80
C GLY A 67 -16.02 -1.28 -8.16
N SER A 68 -17.08 -1.48 -8.96
CA SER A 68 -17.58 -2.82 -9.32
C SER A 68 -16.60 -3.68 -10.12
N GLU A 69 -15.62 -3.05 -10.79
CA GLU A 69 -14.61 -3.72 -11.61
C GLU A 69 -13.27 -3.92 -10.86
N GLY A 70 -13.25 -3.65 -9.55
CA GLY A 70 -12.03 -3.63 -8.76
C GLY A 70 -11.56 -4.98 -8.20
N TYR A 71 -12.12 -6.12 -8.60
CA TYR A 71 -11.84 -7.38 -7.91
C TYR A 71 -10.55 -8.03 -8.41
N LEU A 72 -9.60 -8.20 -7.50
CA LEU A 72 -8.29 -8.79 -7.78
C LEU A 72 -8.42 -10.26 -8.17
N HIS A 73 -7.81 -10.65 -9.28
CA HIS A 73 -7.74 -12.02 -9.72
C HIS A 73 -6.47 -12.31 -10.53
N VAL A 74 -6.25 -13.60 -10.76
CA VAL A 74 -5.22 -14.12 -11.66
C VAL A 74 -5.85 -14.45 -13.01
N LEU A 75 -5.15 -14.22 -14.12
CA LEU A 75 -5.58 -14.70 -15.44
C LEU A 75 -5.25 -16.19 -15.57
N LYS A 76 -6.21 -16.96 -16.09
CA LYS A 76 -6.05 -18.42 -16.27
C LYS A 76 -5.02 -18.78 -17.35
N ASP A 77 -4.73 -17.87 -18.26
CA ASP A 77 -3.80 -18.12 -19.38
C ASP A 77 -2.51 -17.29 -19.26
N ASN A 78 -2.37 -16.51 -18.19
CA ASN A 78 -1.22 -15.67 -17.92
C ASN A 78 -1.01 -15.55 -16.41
N TYR A 79 -0.32 -16.54 -15.85
CA TYR A 79 -0.19 -16.73 -14.42
C TYR A 79 0.77 -15.75 -13.75
N ASP A 80 1.54 -14.99 -14.51
CA ASP A 80 2.55 -14.08 -13.98
C ASP A 80 2.00 -12.67 -13.66
N HIS A 81 0.69 -12.46 -13.86
CA HIS A 81 0.09 -11.16 -13.72
C HIS A 81 -1.24 -11.18 -12.95
N LEU A 82 -1.38 -10.17 -12.11
CA LEU A 82 -2.58 -9.85 -11.36
C LEU A 82 -3.39 -8.78 -12.09
N PHE A 83 -4.71 -8.89 -12.06
CA PHE A 83 -5.62 -7.92 -12.69
C PHE A 83 -6.83 -7.64 -11.81
N CYS A 84 -7.49 -6.53 -12.09
CA CYS A 84 -8.81 -6.21 -11.52
C CYS A 84 -9.88 -6.36 -12.59
N SER A 85 -11.01 -6.98 -12.24
CA SER A 85 -12.21 -6.97 -13.09
C SER A 85 -13.48 -7.11 -12.26
N GLU A 86 -14.63 -7.17 -12.91
CA GLU A 86 -15.89 -7.50 -12.26
C GLU A 86 -15.81 -8.81 -11.48
N LYS A 87 -16.42 -8.82 -10.29
CA LYS A 87 -16.43 -9.99 -9.39
C LYS A 87 -16.97 -11.23 -10.09
N LYS A 88 -16.26 -12.33 -9.97
CA LYS A 88 -16.76 -13.67 -10.35
C LYS A 88 -16.57 -14.66 -9.22
N GLU A 89 -17.53 -15.56 -9.06
CA GLU A 89 -17.49 -16.64 -8.06
C GLU A 89 -16.56 -17.80 -8.46
N GLN A 90 -15.34 -17.48 -8.88
CA GLN A 90 -14.34 -18.43 -9.39
C GLN A 90 -13.13 -18.50 -8.45
N SER A 91 -12.42 -19.63 -8.45
CA SER A 91 -11.27 -19.84 -7.56
C SER A 91 -10.16 -18.81 -7.76
N ASN A 92 -9.93 -18.33 -8.99
CA ASN A 92 -8.88 -17.34 -9.28
C ASN A 92 -9.16 -15.94 -8.71
N TYR A 93 -10.36 -15.67 -8.19
CA TYR A 93 -10.73 -14.44 -7.48
C TYR A 93 -10.67 -14.58 -5.95
N LYS A 94 -10.41 -15.80 -5.44
CA LYS A 94 -10.52 -16.14 -4.03
C LYS A 94 -9.12 -16.26 -3.43
N TRP A 95 -8.86 -15.46 -2.43
CA TRP A 95 -7.55 -15.34 -1.82
C TRP A 95 -7.57 -15.74 -0.36
N LYS A 96 -6.48 -16.34 0.11
CA LYS A 96 -6.34 -16.78 1.50
C LYS A 96 -5.07 -16.17 2.08
N PHE A 97 -5.17 -15.76 3.33
CA PHE A 97 -4.06 -15.20 4.09
C PHE A 97 -3.74 -16.12 5.24
N GLU A 98 -2.53 -16.66 5.26
CA GLU A 98 -2.07 -17.55 6.32
C GLU A 98 -0.98 -16.87 7.14
N GLU A 99 -1.08 -16.92 8.47
CA GLU A 99 -0.06 -16.39 9.35
C GLU A 99 1.23 -17.21 9.23
N ALA A 100 2.36 -16.52 9.17
CA ALA A 100 3.70 -17.08 9.16
C ALA A 100 4.63 -16.20 10.02
N ASP A 101 5.85 -16.68 10.24
CA ASP A 101 6.79 -16.10 11.22
C ASP A 101 7.03 -14.60 11.06
N LEU A 102 7.11 -14.12 9.82
CA LEU A 102 7.44 -12.74 9.50
C LEU A 102 6.26 -11.92 8.96
N GLY A 103 5.07 -12.51 8.80
CA GLY A 103 3.92 -11.83 8.18
C GLY A 103 2.86 -12.80 7.69
N LEU A 104 2.23 -12.48 6.56
CA LEU A 104 1.20 -13.31 5.92
C LEU A 104 1.74 -13.96 4.66
N LYS A 105 1.41 -15.22 4.45
CA LYS A 105 1.49 -15.88 3.14
C LYS A 105 0.20 -15.65 2.40
N PHE A 106 0.31 -15.26 1.14
CA PHE A 106 -0.84 -14.87 0.33
C PHE A 106 -1.04 -15.89 -0.80
N SER A 107 -2.03 -16.77 -0.67
CA SER A 107 -2.32 -17.81 -1.67
C SER A 107 -3.61 -17.50 -2.43
N ASN A 108 -3.69 -18.02 -3.66
CA ASN A 108 -4.88 -17.96 -4.47
C ASN A 108 -5.50 -19.35 -4.57
N LYS A 109 -6.82 -19.45 -4.38
CA LYS A 109 -7.55 -20.73 -4.37
C LYS A 109 -7.37 -21.53 -5.64
N TYR A 110 -7.11 -20.89 -6.78
CA TYR A 110 -6.88 -21.57 -8.05
C TYR A 110 -5.64 -22.46 -8.03
N PHE A 111 -4.55 -22.00 -7.42
CA PHE A 111 -3.31 -22.76 -7.31
C PHE A 111 -3.25 -23.64 -6.05
N GLY A 112 -4.14 -23.38 -5.09
CA GLY A 112 -4.13 -24.03 -3.78
C GLY A 112 -3.05 -23.44 -2.85
N ASP A 113 -2.89 -24.06 -1.68
CA ASP A 113 -2.07 -23.49 -0.59
C ASP A 113 -0.55 -23.69 -0.78
N LYS A 114 -0.13 -24.41 -1.83
CA LYS A 114 1.29 -24.66 -2.13
C LYS A 114 1.96 -23.53 -2.91
N ILE A 115 1.18 -22.70 -3.59
CA ILE A 115 1.67 -21.62 -4.44
C ILE A 115 1.22 -20.30 -3.83
N VAL A 116 2.17 -19.42 -3.59
CA VAL A 116 1.96 -18.13 -2.92
C VAL A 116 2.46 -17.00 -3.78
N LEU A 117 1.90 -15.82 -3.53
CA LEU A 117 2.33 -14.58 -4.14
C LEU A 117 3.71 -14.19 -3.60
N ASP A 118 4.61 -13.87 -4.50
CA ASP A 118 5.97 -13.46 -4.22
C ASP A 118 6.28 -12.15 -4.95
N CYS A 119 7.30 -11.45 -4.47
CA CYS A 119 7.79 -10.22 -5.03
C CYS A 119 9.32 -10.22 -5.03
N ASP A 120 9.92 -9.88 -6.16
CA ASP A 120 11.37 -9.77 -6.29
C ASP A 120 11.93 -8.75 -5.27
N PRO A 121 13.15 -8.95 -4.74
CA PRO A 121 13.83 -7.91 -3.95
C PRO A 121 13.98 -6.57 -4.67
N GLU A 122 14.01 -6.54 -6.01
CA GLU A 122 14.11 -5.31 -6.78
C GLU A 122 12.88 -4.41 -6.59
N ARG A 123 13.13 -3.20 -6.11
CA ARG A 123 12.09 -2.20 -5.78
C ARG A 123 11.68 -1.38 -6.99
N THR A 124 11.51 -2.04 -8.12
CA THR A 124 11.19 -1.44 -9.43
C THR A 124 9.69 -1.22 -9.61
N GLY A 125 8.87 -1.79 -8.72
CA GLY A 125 7.41 -1.73 -8.82
C GLY A 125 6.82 -2.64 -9.90
N GLU A 126 7.62 -3.49 -10.53
CA GLU A 126 7.17 -4.48 -11.49
C GLU A 126 7.93 -5.75 -11.16
N ASN A 127 7.34 -6.67 -10.40
CA ASN A 127 7.84 -8.04 -10.16
C ASN A 127 6.92 -8.74 -9.14
N ILE A 128 5.71 -9.11 -9.54
CA ILE A 128 4.85 -9.98 -8.73
C ILE A 128 4.67 -11.26 -9.50
N PHE A 129 4.86 -12.39 -8.83
CA PHE A 129 4.76 -13.70 -9.45
C PHE A 129 4.30 -14.74 -8.43
N PHE A 130 4.06 -15.96 -8.91
CA PHE A 130 3.59 -17.07 -8.09
C PHE A 130 4.65 -18.18 -8.06
N VAL A 131 5.02 -18.60 -6.86
CA VAL A 131 6.02 -19.65 -6.65
C VAL A 131 5.62 -20.58 -5.51
N GLU A 132 6.32 -21.70 -5.42
CA GLU A 132 6.17 -22.62 -4.30
C GLU A 132 6.42 -21.91 -2.96
N ASN A 133 5.56 -22.24 -1.99
CA ASN A 133 5.63 -21.70 -0.64
C ASN A 133 6.94 -22.15 0.03
N SER A 134 7.73 -21.15 0.45
CA SER A 134 9.06 -21.32 1.02
C SER A 134 9.28 -20.28 2.13
N LEU A 135 10.51 -20.17 2.63
CA LEU A 135 10.88 -19.12 3.60
C LEU A 135 11.42 -17.84 2.93
N ALA A 136 11.30 -17.70 1.61
CA ALA A 136 11.75 -16.52 0.88
C ALA A 136 11.05 -15.24 1.38
N TRP A 137 11.83 -14.18 1.58
CA TRP A 137 11.34 -12.93 2.17
C TRP A 137 10.30 -12.22 1.30
N GLY A 138 10.38 -12.37 -0.03
CA GLY A 138 9.40 -11.83 -0.97
C GLY A 138 8.01 -12.46 -0.88
N GLN A 139 7.86 -13.55 -0.14
CA GLN A 139 6.57 -14.20 0.08
C GLN A 139 5.84 -13.72 1.34
N TYR A 140 6.43 -12.80 2.13
CA TYR A 140 5.78 -12.27 3.33
C TYR A 140 5.12 -10.93 3.02
N TRP A 141 3.81 -10.92 3.23
CA TRP A 141 2.93 -9.81 2.98
C TRP A 141 2.34 -9.28 4.27
N PHE A 142 1.92 -8.03 4.22
CA PHE A 142 1.31 -7.33 5.35
C PHE A 142 0.02 -6.67 4.89
N LEU A 143 -1.07 -7.03 5.54
CA LEU A 143 -2.29 -6.24 5.52
C LEU A 143 -2.13 -5.14 6.58
N VAL A 144 -2.13 -3.89 6.16
CA VAL A 144 -2.05 -2.74 7.06
C VAL A 144 -3.38 -2.02 6.99
N LYS A 145 -4.07 -1.90 8.14
CA LYS A 145 -5.30 -1.11 8.25
C LYS A 145 -4.98 0.34 7.92
N THR A 146 -5.77 0.91 7.02
CA THR A 146 -5.54 2.23 6.45
C THR A 146 -6.82 3.07 6.54
N LEU A 147 -6.65 4.35 6.85
CA LEU A 147 -7.69 5.36 6.81
C LEU A 147 -7.93 5.79 5.36
N LYS A 148 -9.19 5.84 4.96
CA LYS A 148 -9.58 6.63 3.79
C LYS A 148 -9.59 8.09 4.21
N LEU A 149 -8.67 8.88 3.67
CA LEU A 149 -8.57 10.30 3.97
C LEU A 149 -9.82 11.03 3.42
N PRO A 150 -10.37 12.02 4.16
CA PRO A 150 -11.52 12.81 3.70
C PRO A 150 -11.14 13.90 2.68
N PHE A 151 -9.93 13.83 2.13
CA PHE A 151 -9.34 14.74 1.16
C PHE A 151 -8.32 13.96 0.32
N ALA A 152 -8.04 14.44 -0.88
CA ALA A 152 -6.99 13.89 -1.73
C ALA A 152 -5.72 14.71 -1.56
N ILE A 153 -4.63 14.11 -1.08
CA ILE A 153 -3.31 14.75 -1.19
C ILE A 153 -2.94 14.76 -2.67
N SER A 154 -2.45 15.89 -3.18
CA SER A 154 -1.97 16.03 -4.57
C SER A 154 -0.45 16.18 -4.65
N SER A 155 0.20 16.61 -3.55
CA SER A 155 1.65 16.71 -3.49
C SER A 155 2.14 16.76 -2.04
N ILE A 156 3.28 16.13 -1.77
CA ILE A 156 4.06 16.31 -0.55
C ILE A 156 5.46 16.65 -1.00
N ARG A 157 5.99 17.80 -0.58
CA ARG A 157 7.33 18.28 -0.93
C ARG A 157 8.10 18.60 0.33
N VAL A 158 9.33 18.12 0.43
CA VAL A 158 10.20 18.33 1.59
C VAL A 158 11.37 19.21 1.20
N TYR A 159 11.60 20.29 1.94
CA TYR A 159 12.65 21.26 1.66
C TYR A 159 13.64 21.34 2.82
N ASP A 160 14.91 21.47 2.49
CA ASP A 160 15.95 21.80 3.47
C ASP A 160 15.85 23.28 3.92
N LEU A 161 16.74 23.69 4.84
CA LEU A 161 16.85 25.08 5.30
C LEU A 161 17.18 26.09 4.20
N SER A 162 17.85 25.65 3.14
CA SER A 162 18.21 26.46 1.99
C SER A 162 17.10 26.53 0.94
N ASN A 163 15.92 25.96 1.26
CA ASN A 163 14.76 25.88 0.37
C ASN A 163 15.03 25.05 -0.90
N ASN A 164 16.01 24.16 -0.85
CA ASN A 164 16.20 23.16 -1.89
C ASN A 164 15.21 22.03 -1.65
N LEU A 165 14.58 21.56 -2.72
CA LEU A 165 13.76 20.36 -2.68
C LEU A 165 14.67 19.17 -2.37
N ILE A 166 14.41 18.49 -1.26
CA ILE A 166 15.00 17.19 -0.95
C ILE A 166 14.31 16.21 -1.90
N LEU A 167 14.97 15.93 -3.03
CA LEU A 167 14.38 15.18 -4.13
C LEU A 167 13.94 13.77 -3.70
N ASP A 168 12.70 13.45 -4.07
CA ASP A 168 11.97 12.20 -3.79
C ASP A 168 12.33 11.05 -4.76
N GLU A 169 13.50 11.07 -5.42
CA GLU A 169 13.85 10.11 -6.49
C GLU A 169 14.13 8.68 -6.00
N TYR A 170 14.00 8.42 -4.69
CA TYR A 170 14.12 7.07 -4.13
C TYR A 170 12.77 6.56 -3.65
N VAL A 171 12.57 5.27 -3.82
CA VAL A 171 11.45 4.46 -3.30
C VAL A 171 11.18 4.72 -1.80
N PHE A 172 12.17 5.23 -1.05
CA PHE A 172 12.08 5.64 0.36
C PHE A 172 12.17 7.15 0.49
N SER A 173 11.23 7.85 -0.14
CA SER A 173 11.15 9.30 0.01
C SER A 173 10.54 9.69 1.35
N ALA A 174 10.90 10.87 1.85
CA ALA A 174 10.25 11.46 3.01
C ALA A 174 8.74 11.66 2.77
N SER A 175 8.34 11.96 1.52
CA SER A 175 6.92 12.05 1.13
C SER A 175 6.17 10.74 1.35
N SER A 176 6.73 9.59 0.97
CA SER A 176 6.11 8.28 1.18
C SER A 176 6.02 7.90 2.65
N ALA A 177 7.02 8.24 3.47
CA ALA A 177 6.95 8.03 4.91
C ALA A 177 5.83 8.85 5.58
N ILE A 178 5.72 10.14 5.21
CA ILE A 178 4.68 11.03 5.69
C ILE A 178 3.29 10.52 5.27
N MET A 179 3.13 10.15 3.99
CA MET A 179 1.87 9.58 3.48
C MET A 179 1.47 8.32 4.24
N THR A 180 2.40 7.37 4.34
CA THR A 180 2.17 6.10 5.05
C THR A 180 1.76 6.34 6.50
N ALA A 181 2.42 7.25 7.20
CA ALA A 181 2.09 7.55 8.59
C ALA A 181 0.71 8.23 8.73
N LEU A 182 0.36 9.18 7.87
CA LEU A 182 -0.97 9.80 7.86
C LEU A 182 -2.07 8.76 7.58
N GLU A 183 -1.87 7.91 6.59
CA GLU A 183 -2.84 6.89 6.17
C GLU A 183 -3.00 5.76 7.22
N THR A 184 -1.92 5.33 7.86
CA THR A 184 -1.96 4.15 8.75
C THR A 184 -2.08 4.51 10.24
N LYS A 185 -1.73 5.73 10.64
CA LYS A 185 -1.75 6.19 12.04
C LYS A 185 -2.59 7.45 12.26
N GLY A 186 -3.04 8.12 11.19
CA GLY A 186 -3.74 9.40 11.28
C GLY A 186 -2.84 10.57 11.68
N SER A 187 -1.53 10.35 11.88
CA SER A 187 -0.59 11.37 12.32
C SER A 187 0.87 11.03 12.05
N VAL A 188 1.73 12.06 11.99
CA VAL A 188 3.19 11.94 11.87
C VAL A 188 3.88 13.10 12.55
N THR A 189 4.90 12.82 13.37
CA THR A 189 5.78 13.84 13.93
C THR A 189 7.00 14.01 13.03
N LEU A 190 7.27 15.24 12.59
CA LEU A 190 8.37 15.59 11.70
C LEU A 190 9.71 15.68 12.45
N ASN A 191 10.22 14.55 12.90
CA ASN A 191 11.52 14.47 13.58
C ASN A 191 12.67 14.17 12.62
N LYS A 192 13.91 14.24 13.13
CA LYS A 192 15.13 13.87 12.38
C LYS A 192 15.03 12.50 11.70
N SER A 193 14.35 11.53 12.33
CA SER A 193 14.06 10.22 11.76
C SER A 193 12.56 10.10 11.57
N LEU A 194 12.12 10.03 10.31
CA LEU A 194 10.72 9.76 9.94
C LEU A 194 10.43 8.26 9.98
N THR A 195 11.40 7.45 9.55
CA THR A 195 11.43 5.98 9.70
C THR A 195 12.84 5.53 10.07
N SER A 196 13.03 4.22 10.32
CA SER A 196 14.35 3.61 10.51
C SER A 196 15.28 3.82 9.30
N GLU A 197 14.71 3.92 8.10
CA GLU A 197 15.43 4.06 6.83
C GLU A 197 15.55 5.52 6.38
N ILE A 198 14.65 6.40 6.84
CA ILE A 198 14.53 7.78 6.37
C ILE A 198 14.88 8.74 7.50
N SER A 199 16.07 9.32 7.39
CA SER A 199 16.54 10.41 8.26
C SER A 199 16.76 11.68 7.44
N LEU A 200 16.26 12.80 7.95
CA LEU A 200 16.44 14.13 7.41
C LEU A 200 17.39 14.91 8.31
N GLU A 201 18.54 15.32 7.76
CA GLU A 201 19.51 16.12 8.52
C GLU A 201 19.08 17.58 8.58
N GLY A 202 18.92 18.11 9.79
CA GLY A 202 18.63 19.52 10.04
C GLY A 202 17.15 19.86 10.17
N PRO A 203 16.82 21.15 10.41
CA PRO A 203 15.45 21.62 10.31
C PRO A 203 15.03 21.57 8.84
N TYR A 204 13.81 21.13 8.59
CA TYR A 204 13.26 21.02 7.25
C TYR A 204 11.81 21.50 7.26
N THR A 205 11.30 21.75 6.07
CA THR A 205 9.91 22.15 5.83
C THR A 205 9.21 21.07 5.02
N VAL A 206 7.97 20.76 5.36
CA VAL A 206 7.07 19.95 4.54
C VAL A 206 5.95 20.84 4.01
N VAL A 207 5.75 20.83 2.70
CA VAL A 207 4.62 21.48 2.03
C VAL A 207 3.69 20.39 1.50
N ILE A 208 2.42 20.45 1.89
CA ILE A 208 1.39 19.51 1.45
C ILE A 208 0.33 20.28 0.68
N GLU A 209 0.10 19.85 -0.55
CA GLU A 209 -1.03 20.27 -1.37
C GLU A 209 -2.12 19.20 -1.29
N TYR A 210 -3.35 19.62 -1.08
CA TYR A 210 -4.48 18.70 -0.97
C TYR A 210 -5.78 19.32 -1.49
N ILE A 211 -6.67 18.47 -1.99
CA ILE A 211 -7.98 18.83 -2.52
C ILE A 211 -9.04 18.38 -1.51
N LYS A 212 -9.86 19.32 -1.05
CA LYS A 212 -10.99 19.06 -0.16
C LYS A 212 -12.20 19.85 -0.64
N ASN A 213 -13.33 19.19 -0.85
CA ASN A 213 -14.55 19.81 -1.41
C ASN A 213 -14.25 20.60 -2.70
N ASP A 214 -13.54 19.97 -3.64
CA ASP A 214 -13.12 20.54 -4.94
C ASP A 214 -12.24 21.80 -4.86
N THR A 215 -11.69 22.11 -3.68
CA THR A 215 -10.82 23.26 -3.46
C THR A 215 -9.40 22.79 -3.18
N LEU A 216 -8.42 23.40 -3.87
CA LEU A 216 -7.00 23.17 -3.59
C LEU A 216 -6.56 23.99 -2.37
N HIS A 217 -5.91 23.31 -1.44
CA HIS A 217 -5.33 23.88 -0.23
C HIS A 217 -3.84 23.58 -0.18
N VAL A 218 -3.08 24.47 0.46
CA VAL A 218 -1.64 24.30 0.68
C VAL A 218 -1.35 24.56 2.15
N LYS A 219 -0.67 23.62 2.81
CA LYS A 219 -0.20 23.77 4.18
C LYS A 219 1.30 23.53 4.28
N LYS A 220 1.93 24.31 5.16
CA LYS A 220 3.37 24.28 5.43
C LYS A 220 3.59 23.89 6.88
N PHE A 221 4.43 22.89 7.08
CA PHE A 221 4.82 22.37 8.38
C PHE A 221 6.34 22.39 8.53
N TYR A 222 6.82 22.47 9.75
CA TYR A 222 8.23 22.55 10.09
C TYR A 222 8.66 21.32 10.90
N SER A 223 9.94 20.95 10.83
CA SER A 223 10.52 19.94 11.70
C SER A 223 10.16 20.19 13.17
N GLY A 224 9.74 19.14 13.86
CA GLY A 224 9.21 19.15 15.22
C GLY A 224 7.68 19.27 15.29
N ASN A 225 7.00 19.68 14.22
CA ASN A 225 5.53 19.67 14.18
C ASN A 225 5.00 18.23 14.15
N THR A 226 3.84 18.02 14.75
CA THR A 226 3.03 16.81 14.54
C THR A 226 1.88 17.18 13.62
N LEU A 227 1.78 16.48 12.49
CA LEU A 227 0.69 16.58 11.54
C LEU A 227 -0.32 15.51 11.90
N THR A 228 -1.60 15.85 11.79
CA THR A 228 -2.72 14.97 12.01
C THR A 228 -3.71 15.11 10.86
N VAL A 229 -4.53 14.09 10.59
CA VAL A 229 -5.57 14.16 9.55
C VAL A 229 -6.55 15.32 9.81
N ALA A 230 -6.74 15.72 11.06
CA ALA A 230 -7.58 16.87 11.43
C ALA A 230 -7.01 18.22 10.98
N ASP A 231 -5.71 18.27 10.64
CA ASP A 231 -5.06 19.48 10.13
C ASP A 231 -5.42 19.78 8.67
N PHE A 232 -6.31 19.03 8.01
CA PHE A 232 -6.60 19.17 6.58
C PHE A 232 -8.09 19.44 6.32
#